data_AF-A0A9D1MKS0-F1
#
_entry.id   AF-A0A9D1MKS0-F1
#
_cell.length_a   1.000
_cell.length_b   1.000
_cell.length_c   1.000
_cell.angle_alpha   90.00
_cell.angle_beta   90.00
_cell.angle_gamma   90.00
#
_symmetry.space_group_name_H-M   'P 1'
#
loop_
_entity.id
_entity.type
_entity.pdbx_description
1 polymer ?
#
loop_
_entity_poly.entity_id
_entity_poly.type
_entity_poly.pdbx_seq_one_letter_code
_entity_poly.pdbx_strand_id
1 'polypeptide(L)'
;MRYNIYVYEDENTQIKLYKSKKEAPFVADGIKGKVSELTEIYFKTSGEPETVTLSSSSFTGGEMSYITVRECWYLSFGGETTQDGDIDITINADGEEKNYTLSSVVNEGIMSCESALKCVEEHDAGLFEELTENGYFNGEIFIRLLHDEKCYYYVGICSREGKINSYLVDGESGRIIAEREHSV
;
A
#
# COMPACT_ATOMS: atom_id res chain seq x y z
N MET A 1 -5.37 1.33 4.85
CA MET A 1 -4.88 -0.04 4.57
C MET A 1 -4.35 -0.16 3.15
N ARG A 2 -3.10 -0.62 2.93
CA ARG A 2 -2.64 -1.08 1.59
C ARG A 2 -2.67 -2.60 1.57
N TYR A 3 -3.41 -3.18 0.64
CA TYR A 3 -3.72 -4.61 0.63
C TYR A 3 -3.16 -5.37 -0.58
N ASN A 4 -2.77 -4.68 -1.66
CA ASN A 4 -2.09 -5.33 -2.78
C ASN A 4 -1.06 -4.39 -3.43
N ILE A 5 -0.02 -4.99 -3.99
CA ILE A 5 1.03 -4.35 -4.78
C ILE A 5 1.19 -5.17 -6.07
N TYR A 6 1.13 -4.50 -7.21
CA TYR A 6 1.44 -5.09 -8.50
C TYR A 6 2.75 -4.54 -9.01
N VAL A 7 3.59 -5.39 -9.58
CA VAL A 7 4.94 -5.04 -10.01
C VAL A 7 5.22 -5.52 -11.42
N TYR A 8 6.03 -4.72 -12.12
CA TYR A 8 6.79 -5.13 -13.30
C TYR A 8 8.17 -4.52 -13.19
N GLU A 9 9.20 -5.30 -13.53
CA GLU A 9 10.58 -4.83 -13.53
C GLU A 9 11.36 -5.52 -14.66
N ASP A 10 12.02 -4.70 -15.47
CA ASP A 10 13.03 -5.10 -16.44
C ASP A 10 14.31 -4.25 -16.24
N GLU A 11 15.32 -4.40 -17.11
CA GLU A 11 16.59 -3.67 -16.99
C GLU A 11 16.45 -2.14 -17.05
N ASN A 12 15.37 -1.62 -17.64
CA ASN A 12 15.18 -0.20 -17.92
C ASN A 12 13.95 0.39 -17.24
N THR A 13 12.97 -0.43 -16.87
CA THR A 13 11.66 0.00 -16.39
C THR A 13 11.30 -0.69 -15.08
N GLN A 14 10.84 0.09 -14.11
CA GLN A 14 10.18 -0.41 -12.92
C GLN A 14 8.80 0.24 -12.79
N ILE A 15 7.76 -0.58 -12.61
CA ILE A 15 6.39 -0.12 -12.37
C ILE A 15 5.88 -0.74 -11.09
N LYS A 16 5.31 0.09 -10.20
CA LYS A 16 4.66 -0.35 -8.96
C LYS A 16 3.26 0.27 -8.88
N LEU A 17 2.24 -0.57 -8.80
CA LEU A 17 0.85 -0.16 -8.56
C LEU A 17 0.44 -0.62 -7.17
N TYR A 18 -0.12 0.30 -6.38
CA TYR A 18 -0.62 0.02 -5.04
C TYR A 18 -2.13 0.13 -5.01
N LYS A 19 -2.77 -0.89 -4.41
CA LYS A 19 -4.19 -0.84 -4.05
C LYS A 19 -4.33 -0.57 -2.57
N SER A 20 -5.05 0.49 -2.23
CA SER A 20 -5.23 0.89 -0.83
C SER A 20 -6.62 1.43 -0.55
N LYS A 21 -7.08 1.18 0.66
CA LYS A 21 -8.23 1.81 1.32
C LYS A 21 -7.70 2.94 2.19
N LYS A 22 -8.01 4.20 1.89
CA LYS A 22 -7.62 5.35 2.73
C LYS A 22 -8.86 6.12 3.17
N GLU A 23 -8.79 6.71 4.35
CA GLU A 23 -9.80 7.65 4.83
C GLU A 23 -9.62 9.01 4.15
N ALA A 24 -10.74 9.69 3.87
CA ALA A 24 -10.76 11.00 3.25
C ALA A 24 -11.66 11.98 4.05
N PRO A 25 -11.09 13.05 4.65
CA PRO A 25 -9.66 13.32 4.81
C PRO A 25 -9.00 12.30 5.76
N PHE A 26 -7.71 12.02 5.56
CA PHE A 26 -6.94 11.22 6.52
C PHE A 26 -6.64 12.09 7.75
N VAL A 27 -7.18 11.72 8.90
CA VAL A 27 -6.91 12.35 10.19
C VAL A 27 -6.63 11.22 11.19
N ALA A 28 -5.43 11.20 11.76
CA ALA A 28 -5.07 10.22 12.77
C ALA A 28 -5.60 10.64 14.15
N ASP A 29 -6.93 10.62 14.33
CA ASP A 29 -7.62 11.08 15.55
C ASP A 29 -8.25 9.94 16.37
N GLY A 30 -8.07 8.68 15.95
CA GLY A 30 -8.70 7.53 16.60
C GLY A 30 -10.19 7.35 16.26
N ILE A 31 -10.72 8.07 15.24
CA ILE A 31 -12.10 7.96 14.76
C ILE A 31 -12.08 7.49 13.31
N LYS A 32 -12.74 6.35 13.04
CA LYS A 32 -12.86 5.82 11.68
C LYS A 32 -13.69 6.74 10.79
N GLY A 33 -13.05 7.38 9.83
CA GLY A 33 -13.65 8.19 8.78
C GLY A 33 -14.22 7.39 7.60
N LYS A 34 -14.64 8.11 6.55
CA LYS A 34 -15.11 7.48 5.30
C LYS A 34 -13.92 6.91 4.53
N VAL A 35 -13.88 5.59 4.40
CA VAL A 35 -12.85 4.87 3.65
C VAL A 35 -13.23 4.81 2.17
N SER A 36 -12.28 5.14 1.29
CA SER A 36 -12.41 5.00 -0.16
C SER A 36 -11.21 4.25 -0.75
N GLU A 37 -11.45 3.57 -1.86
CA GLU A 37 -10.42 2.91 -2.65
C GLU A 37 -9.56 3.94 -3.38
N LEU A 38 -8.26 3.71 -3.34
CA LEU A 38 -7.22 4.54 -3.92
C LEU A 38 -6.21 3.64 -4.62
N THR A 39 -6.00 3.92 -5.90
CA THR A 39 -4.96 3.31 -6.70
C THR A 39 -3.84 4.32 -6.92
N GLU A 40 -2.61 3.94 -6.59
CA GLU A 40 -1.40 4.76 -6.75
C GLU A 40 -0.43 4.01 -7.67
N ILE A 41 0.11 4.66 -8.70
CA ILE A 41 0.99 4.04 -9.69
C ILE A 41 2.27 4.85 -9.78
N TYR A 42 3.39 4.14 -9.74
CA TYR A 42 4.73 4.68 -9.85
C TYR A 42 5.40 4.04 -11.07
N PHE A 43 5.99 4.86 -11.92
CA PHE A 43 6.73 4.43 -13.10
C PHE A 43 8.12 5.06 -13.09
N LYS A 44 9.15 4.21 -13.12
CA LYS A 44 10.54 4.60 -13.29
C LYS A 44 11.04 4.02 -14.59
N THR A 45 11.77 4.81 -15.36
CA THR A 45 12.39 4.43 -16.62
C THR A 45 13.82 4.96 -16.66
N SER A 46 14.70 4.30 -17.40
CA SER A 46 16.08 4.76 -17.67
C SER A 46 16.12 5.92 -18.66
N GLY A 47 15.05 6.12 -19.44
CA GLY A 47 14.87 7.32 -20.25
C GLY A 47 14.50 8.55 -19.41
N GLU A 48 14.65 9.72 -20.01
CA GLU A 48 14.22 11.01 -19.43
C GLU A 48 13.05 11.56 -20.25
N PRO A 49 11.87 10.90 -20.26
CA PRO A 49 10.73 11.43 -21.00
C PRO A 49 10.27 12.75 -20.39
N GLU A 50 9.73 13.65 -21.20
CA GLU A 50 9.14 14.92 -20.70
C GLU A 50 7.67 14.75 -20.32
N THR A 51 6.98 13.83 -20.97
CA THR A 51 5.56 13.55 -20.78
C THR A 51 5.32 12.06 -20.64
N VAL A 52 4.49 11.69 -19.66
CA VAL A 52 4.09 10.30 -19.47
C VAL A 52 2.59 10.25 -19.22
N THR A 53 1.89 9.43 -20.01
CA THR A 53 0.48 9.11 -19.79
C THR A 53 0.30 7.61 -19.62
N LEU A 54 -0.66 7.26 -18.78
CA LEU A 54 -1.03 5.89 -18.47
C LEU A 54 -2.45 5.63 -18.97
N SER A 55 -2.68 4.47 -19.56
CA SER A 55 -4.01 3.95 -19.83
C SER A 55 -4.11 2.47 -19.46
N SER A 56 -5.33 2.02 -19.16
CA SER A 56 -5.64 0.62 -18.89
C SER A 56 -7.11 0.38 -19.20
N SER A 57 -7.47 -0.85 -19.55
CA SER A 57 -8.86 -1.29 -19.60
C SER A 57 -9.48 -1.43 -18.20
N SER A 58 -8.64 -1.55 -17.18
CA SER A 58 -9.05 -1.92 -15.82
C SER A 58 -9.30 -0.72 -14.91
N PHE A 59 -8.92 0.49 -15.32
CA PHE A 59 -9.15 1.72 -14.56
C PHE A 59 -8.99 2.98 -15.42
N THR A 60 -9.47 4.11 -14.89
CA THR A 60 -9.28 5.42 -15.52
C THR A 60 -7.82 5.85 -15.41
N GLY A 61 -7.09 5.76 -16.52
CA GLY A 61 -5.72 6.27 -16.65
C GLY A 61 -5.66 7.81 -16.67
N GLY A 62 -4.51 8.36 -17.05
CA GLY A 62 -4.31 9.81 -17.12
C GLY A 62 -2.85 10.22 -17.26
N GLU A 63 -2.62 11.53 -17.21
CA GLU A 63 -1.28 12.13 -17.22
C GLU A 63 -0.60 11.93 -15.87
N MET A 64 0.63 11.44 -15.90
CA MET A 64 1.44 11.22 -14.70
C MET A 64 2.21 12.49 -14.33
N SER A 65 2.37 12.75 -13.04
CA SER A 65 3.22 13.83 -12.52
C SER A 65 4.60 13.28 -12.15
N TYR A 66 5.67 13.98 -12.50
CA TYR A 66 7.02 13.59 -12.09
C TYR A 66 7.32 13.99 -10.64
N ILE A 67 7.76 13.04 -9.82
CA ILE A 67 8.18 13.26 -8.43
C ILE A 67 9.71 13.24 -8.38
N THR A 68 10.32 14.43 -8.34
CA THR A 68 11.79 14.60 -8.34
C THR A 68 12.48 13.87 -7.19
N VAL A 69 11.91 13.91 -5.98
CA VAL A 69 12.53 13.29 -4.79
C VAL A 69 12.58 11.75 -4.85
N ARG A 70 11.78 11.13 -5.73
CA ARG A 70 11.78 9.68 -5.96
C ARG A 70 12.29 9.32 -7.36
N GLU A 71 12.60 10.32 -8.17
CA GLU A 71 13.00 10.20 -9.56
C GLU A 71 12.06 9.26 -10.36
N CYS A 72 10.75 9.47 -10.22
CA CYS A 72 9.74 8.62 -10.85
C CYS A 72 8.47 9.39 -11.22
N TRP A 73 7.75 8.89 -12.21
CA TRP A 73 6.41 9.32 -12.57
C TRP A 73 5.37 8.74 -11.63
N TYR A 74 4.33 9.51 -11.33
CA TYR A 74 3.29 9.17 -10.37
C TYR A 74 1.90 9.55 -10.87
N LEU A 75 0.96 8.64 -10.69
CA LEU A 75 -0.47 8.90 -10.88
C LEU A 75 -1.26 8.30 -9.72
N SER A 76 -2.31 8.99 -9.30
CA SER A 76 -3.22 8.50 -8.26
C SER A 76 -4.65 8.88 -8.62
N PHE A 77 -5.56 7.92 -8.48
CA PHE A 77 -6.99 8.10 -8.71
C PHE A 77 -7.81 7.25 -7.75
N GLY A 78 -9.03 7.71 -7.46
CA GLY A 78 -9.99 6.97 -6.66
C GLY A 78 -10.70 5.92 -7.51
N GLY A 79 -11.04 4.79 -6.88
CA GLY A 79 -11.79 3.70 -7.52
C GLY A 79 -11.04 2.36 -7.51
N GLU A 80 -11.82 1.29 -7.64
CA GLU A 80 -11.29 -0.07 -7.79
C GLU A 80 -10.87 -0.33 -9.24
N THR A 81 -9.87 -1.17 -9.42
CA THR A 81 -9.60 -1.76 -10.72
C THR A 81 -10.62 -2.86 -10.98
N THR A 82 -11.14 -2.97 -12.19
CA THR A 82 -12.16 -3.97 -12.55
C THR A 82 -11.61 -5.38 -12.81
N GLN A 83 -10.29 -5.57 -12.72
CA GLN A 83 -9.61 -6.83 -13.06
C GLN A 83 -9.07 -7.55 -11.83
N ASP A 84 -9.38 -8.85 -11.79
CA ASP A 84 -8.77 -9.84 -10.91
C ASP A 84 -7.57 -10.50 -11.62
N GLY A 85 -6.49 -10.75 -10.88
CA GLY A 85 -5.22 -11.25 -11.45
C GLY A 85 -4.32 -10.13 -11.95
N ASP A 86 -3.48 -10.44 -12.94
CA ASP A 86 -2.52 -9.48 -13.53
C ASP A 86 -3.23 -8.26 -14.11
N ILE A 87 -2.56 -7.10 -14.10
CA ILE A 87 -3.10 -5.84 -14.60
C ILE A 87 -2.31 -5.41 -15.83
N ASP A 88 -2.98 -5.33 -16.96
CA ASP A 88 -2.41 -4.78 -18.18
C ASP A 88 -2.53 -3.27 -18.22
N ILE A 89 -1.42 -2.61 -18.51
CA ILE A 89 -1.33 -1.16 -18.65
C ILE A 89 -0.55 -0.79 -19.91
N THR A 90 -0.86 0.38 -20.44
CA THR A 90 -0.12 1.01 -21.53
C THR A 90 0.45 2.32 -21.03
N ILE A 91 1.77 2.48 -21.15
CA ILE A 91 2.44 3.74 -20.89
C ILE A 91 2.83 4.36 -22.23
N ASN A 92 2.42 5.61 -22.44
CA ASN A 92 2.87 6.44 -23.53
C ASN A 92 3.86 7.48 -22.97
N ALA A 93 5.12 7.39 -23.37
CA ALA A 93 6.20 8.30 -22.99
C ALA A 93 6.68 9.04 -24.24
N ASP A 94 6.46 10.35 -24.31
CA ASP A 94 6.79 11.21 -25.47
C ASP A 94 6.31 10.68 -26.83
N GLY A 95 5.14 10.04 -26.85
CA GLY A 95 4.54 9.47 -28.05
C GLY A 95 4.91 8.01 -28.32
N GLU A 96 5.84 7.42 -27.54
CA GLU A 96 6.16 6.00 -27.62
C GLU A 96 5.29 5.18 -26.67
N GLU A 97 4.47 4.29 -27.22
CA GLU A 97 3.58 3.41 -26.47
C GLU A 97 4.22 2.04 -26.21
N LYS A 98 4.21 1.62 -24.95
CA LYS A 98 4.62 0.27 -24.53
C LYS A 98 3.59 -0.32 -23.56
N ASN A 99 3.29 -1.60 -23.77
CA ASN A 99 2.39 -2.37 -22.92
C ASN A 99 3.19 -3.13 -21.84
N TYR A 100 2.62 -3.19 -20.65
CA TYR A 100 3.17 -3.88 -19.49
C TYR A 100 2.08 -4.68 -18.80
N THR A 101 2.45 -5.88 -18.35
CA THR A 101 1.59 -6.74 -17.53
C THR A 101 2.16 -6.76 -16.12
N LEU A 102 1.42 -6.22 -15.16
CA LEU A 102 1.82 -6.13 -13.76
C LEU A 102 1.28 -7.34 -12.99
N SER A 103 2.15 -8.02 -12.24
CA SER A 103 1.74 -9.16 -11.42
C SER A 103 1.64 -8.82 -9.94
N SER A 104 0.63 -9.38 -9.29
CA SER A 104 0.39 -9.23 -7.86
C SER A 104 1.52 -9.89 -7.06
N VAL A 105 2.08 -9.18 -6.09
CA VAL A 105 3.03 -9.78 -5.11
C VAL A 105 2.30 -10.63 -4.08
N VAL A 106 0.99 -10.41 -3.90
CA VAL A 106 0.14 -11.24 -3.05
C VAL A 106 -0.22 -12.49 -3.85
N ASN A 107 0.31 -13.63 -3.39
CA ASN A 107 0.02 -14.96 -3.90
C ASN A 107 -0.49 -15.86 -2.76
N GLU A 108 -0.74 -17.15 -3.01
CA GLU A 108 -1.27 -18.09 -2.01
C GLU A 108 -0.41 -18.21 -0.74
N GLY A 109 0.89 -17.90 -0.82
CA GLY A 109 1.82 -17.93 0.32
C GLY A 109 1.85 -16.65 1.15
N ILE A 110 1.25 -15.55 0.66
CA ILE A 110 1.22 -14.27 1.38
C ILE A 110 -0.10 -14.14 2.13
N MET A 111 -0.01 -13.92 3.45
CA MET A 111 -1.19 -13.78 4.29
C MET A 111 -1.97 -12.49 4.03
N SER A 112 -3.21 -12.42 4.49
CA SER A 112 -4.00 -11.18 4.37
C SER A 112 -3.61 -10.12 5.40
N CYS A 113 -4.04 -8.87 5.18
CA CYS A 113 -3.87 -7.81 6.19
C CYS A 113 -4.50 -8.16 7.53
N GLU A 114 -5.67 -8.81 7.53
CA GLU A 114 -6.35 -9.25 8.75
C GLU A 114 -5.56 -10.34 9.48
N SER A 115 -4.89 -11.22 8.73
CA SER A 115 -4.04 -12.26 9.32
C SER A 115 -2.78 -11.65 9.95
N ALA A 116 -2.15 -10.69 9.29
CA ALA A 116 -1.02 -9.95 9.85
C ALA A 116 -1.41 -9.17 11.12
N LEU A 117 -2.62 -8.58 11.16
CA LEU A 117 -3.14 -7.93 12.37
C LEU A 117 -3.30 -8.91 13.53
N LYS A 118 -3.85 -10.11 13.27
CA LYS A 118 -3.98 -11.15 14.30
C LYS A 118 -2.63 -11.57 14.86
N CYS A 119 -1.59 -11.68 14.03
CA CYS A 119 -0.24 -11.97 14.51
C CYS A 119 0.27 -10.90 15.48
N VAL A 120 -0.06 -9.63 15.24
CA VAL A 120 0.30 -8.52 16.15
C VAL A 120 -0.55 -8.57 17.42
N GLU A 121 -1.84 -8.85 17.32
CA GLU A 121 -2.76 -9.02 18.47
C GLU A 121 -2.31 -10.15 19.39
N GLU A 122 -1.87 -11.29 18.83
CA GLU A 122 -1.33 -12.41 19.59
C GLU A 122 0.03 -12.09 20.22
N HIS A 123 0.87 -11.31 19.52
CA HIS A 123 2.19 -10.93 20.00
C HIS A 123 2.14 -9.91 21.14
N ASP A 124 1.26 -8.91 21.03
CA ASP A 124 1.11 -7.81 21.98
C ASP A 124 -0.33 -7.68 22.46
N ALA A 125 -0.86 -8.76 23.03
CA ALA A 125 -2.21 -8.80 23.57
C ALA A 125 -2.44 -7.73 24.65
N GLY A 126 -1.39 -7.40 25.42
CA GLY A 126 -1.43 -6.38 26.47
C GLY A 126 -1.78 -4.99 25.92
N LEU A 127 -1.21 -4.60 24.77
CA LEU A 127 -1.56 -3.35 24.12
C LEU A 127 -3.03 -3.31 23.68
N PHE A 128 -3.56 -4.40 23.13
CA PHE A 128 -4.96 -4.46 22.73
C PHE A 128 -5.91 -4.44 23.93
N GLU A 129 -5.54 -5.09 25.04
CA GLU A 129 -6.28 -5.01 26.30
C GLU A 129 -6.28 -3.58 26.86
N GLU A 130 -5.12 -2.90 26.88
CA GLU A 130 -4.99 -1.51 27.33
C GLU A 130 -5.87 -0.55 26.52
N LEU A 131 -5.92 -0.77 25.20
CA LEU A 131 -6.73 0.06 24.30
C LEU A 131 -8.19 -0.37 24.21
N THR A 132 -8.60 -1.47 24.85
CA THR A 132 -9.99 -1.95 24.81
C THR A 132 -10.72 -1.56 26.09
N GLU A 133 -11.65 -0.61 25.98
CA GLU A 133 -12.49 -0.18 27.11
C GLU A 133 -13.95 -0.52 26.84
N ASN A 134 -14.63 -1.15 27.81
CA ASN A 134 -16.03 -1.57 27.68
C ASN A 134 -16.32 -2.45 26.45
N GLY A 135 -15.33 -3.23 26.00
CA GLY A 135 -15.44 -4.08 24.80
C GLY A 135 -15.27 -3.33 23.47
N TYR A 136 -14.85 -2.06 23.51
CA TYR A 136 -14.56 -1.25 22.32
C TYR A 136 -13.08 -0.91 22.27
N PHE A 137 -12.45 -1.23 21.14
CA PHE A 137 -11.08 -0.81 20.84
C PHE A 137 -11.05 0.71 20.60
N ASN A 138 -10.31 1.43 21.43
CA ASN A 138 -10.16 2.88 21.45
C ASN A 138 -8.84 3.33 20.81
N GLY A 139 -8.58 2.85 19.60
CA GLY A 139 -7.41 3.24 18.81
C GLY A 139 -7.68 3.19 17.31
N GLU A 140 -6.70 3.63 16.54
CA GLU A 140 -6.69 3.51 15.08
C GLU A 140 -5.63 2.48 14.65
N ILE A 141 -5.99 1.64 13.69
CA ILE A 141 -5.11 0.62 13.13
C ILE A 141 -4.83 0.98 11.67
N PHE A 142 -3.56 1.11 11.32
CA PHE A 142 -3.12 1.28 9.95
C PHE A 142 -2.20 0.13 9.53
N ILE A 143 -2.61 -0.56 8.47
CA ILE A 143 -1.86 -1.68 7.89
C ILE A 143 -1.39 -1.31 6.50
N ARG A 144 -0.12 -1.55 6.18
CA ARG A 144 0.45 -1.35 4.84
C ARG A 144 1.25 -2.57 4.44
N LEU A 145 0.83 -3.22 3.35
CA LEU A 145 1.70 -4.14 2.64
C LEU A 145 2.90 -3.38 2.06
N LEU A 146 4.08 -3.95 2.23
CA LEU A 146 5.37 -3.50 1.72
C LEU A 146 5.98 -4.66 0.91
N HIS A 147 6.73 -4.32 -0.13
CA HIS A 147 7.43 -5.31 -0.94
C HIS A 147 8.85 -4.80 -1.25
N ASP A 148 9.84 -5.55 -0.76
CA ASP A 148 11.27 -5.36 -0.99
C ASP A 148 11.96 -6.73 -0.91
N GLU A 149 12.12 -7.38 -2.06
CA GLU A 149 12.46 -8.81 -2.26
C GLU A 149 11.48 -9.83 -1.65
N LYS A 150 10.81 -9.46 -0.55
CA LYS A 150 9.78 -10.20 0.17
C LYS A 150 8.62 -9.28 0.54
N CYS A 151 7.49 -9.88 0.87
CA CYS A 151 6.32 -9.19 1.37
C CYS A 151 6.39 -9.00 2.89
N TYR A 152 6.12 -7.78 3.34
CA TYR A 152 6.03 -7.45 4.77
C TYR A 152 4.77 -6.64 5.05
N TYR A 153 4.21 -6.76 6.24
CA TYR A 153 3.14 -5.89 6.72
C TYR A 153 3.68 -4.94 7.77
N TYR A 154 3.58 -3.64 7.49
CA TYR A 154 3.71 -2.61 8.50
C TYR A 154 2.35 -2.41 9.16
N VAL A 155 2.25 -2.76 10.45
CA VAL A 155 1.05 -2.61 11.27
C VAL A 155 1.34 -1.56 12.32
N GLY A 156 0.60 -0.47 12.32
CA GLY A 156 0.68 0.51 13.40
C GLY A 156 -0.65 0.70 14.10
N ILE A 157 -0.53 0.91 15.40
CA ILE A 157 -1.62 1.03 16.36
C ILE A 157 -1.43 2.38 17.05
N CYS A 158 -2.36 3.29 16.80
CA CYS A 158 -2.39 4.62 17.41
C CYS A 158 -3.42 4.66 18.52
N SER A 159 -3.01 5.05 19.72
CA SER A 159 -3.93 5.40 20.81
C SER A 159 -4.53 6.79 20.60
N ARG A 160 -5.64 7.10 21.27
CA ARG A 160 -6.21 8.46 21.30
C ARG A 160 -5.28 9.51 21.91
N GLU A 161 -4.29 9.08 22.67
CA GLU A 161 -3.30 9.95 23.31
C GLU A 161 -2.09 10.25 22.40
N GLY A 162 -2.10 9.76 21.15
CA GLY A 162 -1.03 10.00 20.17
C GLY A 162 0.18 9.08 20.32
N LYS A 163 0.13 8.10 21.23
CA LYS A 163 1.11 7.01 21.30
C LYS A 163 0.90 6.04 20.14
N ILE A 164 1.95 5.77 19.37
CA ILE A 164 1.96 4.87 18.23
C ILE A 164 2.92 3.70 18.48
N ASN A 165 2.37 2.50 18.47
CA ASN A 165 3.13 1.25 18.42
C ASN A 165 3.13 0.73 16.99
N SER A 166 4.29 0.33 16.48
CA SER A 166 4.46 -0.11 15.09
C SER A 166 5.20 -1.43 15.04
N TYR A 167 4.73 -2.34 14.19
CA TYR A 167 5.27 -3.67 14.02
C TYR A 167 5.53 -3.92 12.53
N LEU A 168 6.64 -4.58 12.24
CA LEU A 168 6.95 -5.12 10.92
C LEU A 168 6.78 -6.62 10.97
N VAL A 169 5.80 -7.13 10.24
CA VAL A 169 5.41 -8.54 10.19
C VAL A 169 5.89 -9.16 8.89
N ASP A 170 6.51 -10.34 8.97
CA ASP A 170 6.84 -11.16 7.81
C ASP A 170 5.56 -11.65 7.11
N GLY A 171 5.40 -11.37 5.81
CA GLY A 171 4.17 -11.64 5.08
C GLY A 171 3.88 -13.12 4.81
N GLU A 172 4.88 -14.00 4.93
CA GLU A 172 4.72 -15.45 4.76
C GLU A 172 4.52 -16.16 6.11
N SER A 173 5.39 -15.87 7.08
CA SER A 173 5.42 -16.58 8.36
C SER A 173 4.61 -15.94 9.47
N GLY A 174 4.27 -14.64 9.37
CA GLY A 174 3.56 -13.90 10.41
C GLY A 174 4.43 -13.50 11.60
N ARG A 175 5.73 -13.79 11.53
CA ARG A 175 6.68 -13.43 12.58
C ARG A 175 6.88 -11.92 12.63
N ILE A 176 6.88 -11.35 13.85
CA ILE A 176 7.31 -9.97 14.08
C ILE A 176 8.83 -9.88 13.91
N ILE A 177 9.28 -9.07 12.95
CA ILE A 177 10.70 -8.88 12.61
C ILE A 177 11.26 -7.63 13.28
N ALA A 178 10.43 -6.60 13.48
CA ALA A 178 10.81 -5.37 14.15
C ALA A 178 9.59 -4.75 14.84
N GLU A 179 9.85 -4.02 15.91
CA GLU A 179 8.86 -3.23 16.63
C GLU A 179 9.43 -1.84 16.97
N ARG A 180 8.55 -0.86 17.08
CA ARG A 180 8.93 0.51 17.43
C ARG A 180 7.78 1.24 18.11
N GLU A 181 8.09 1.88 19.23
CA GLU A 181 7.20 2.80 19.92
C GLU A 181 7.64 4.25 19.63
N HIS A 182 6.67 5.14 19.40
CA HIS A 182 6.91 6.58 19.34
C HIS A 182 5.65 7.37 19.73
N SER A 183 5.84 8.57 20.27
CA SER A 183 4.76 9.52 20.57
C SER A 183 4.78 10.66 19.57
N VAL A 184 3.61 11.07 19.09
CA VAL A 184 3.42 12.25 18.21
C VAL A 184 3.21 13.51 19.05
#